data_AF-A0A8J4LQ68-F1
#
_entry.id   AF-A0A8J4LQ68-F1
#
_cell.length_a   1.000
_cell.length_b   1.000
_cell.length_c   1.000
_cell.angle_alpha   90.00
_cell.angle_beta   90.00
_cell.angle_gamma   90.00
#
_symmetry.space_group_name_H-M   'P 1'
#
loop_
_entity.id
_entity.type
_entity.pdbx_description
1 polymer ?
#
loop_
_entity_poly.entity_id
_entity_poly.type
_entity_poly.pdbx_seq_one_letter_code
_entity_poly.pdbx_strand_id
1 'polypeptide(L)'
;HEWPPDAAAPHLMFSCDVNNLSREVSWERGLFARVSGERASKLALGGGGGGGGDRNGRPLLPEVLSTYRLELRREWHRGDGAAAVRRPERRSYIISQMRGGGEVADLAEQLSKHFGAVVAWGAVAADVTTTTTTGAVAAGTDDGDPDGEAAEAAGPPEDGRAFCFLPLPIRTGLPVHVNGYFELSSNRRDIWYGEDMAGSGARRAHWNVQLLTRVIAPAYAAALTAAAAALGHGEAYDRLWPAADLAQPWQLLLEEFFRRVSDMSLCWSTVMSGHWVAPRSGVLRDQEVARSSPLAAALVEVAALPLLELPQGVGQLMLRHMTTKPRVCSPSLARQALLALPPPSAVVTATIAAAAKGPNSDVVLRTHAPALLDYCLIDLMTSITETSPSPAAALPSTQTSVTSTASSTLWLPQNPAAAAAAAATAPVPSATASHEVAQAAAQLAGLRLLPLLDGTTATFQATGGQGAKQRLQHSPMQHQQQQQQQQRNGPPTSFFLPSEEECTLLARA
;
A
#
# COMPACT_ATOMS: atom_id res chain seq x y z
N HIS A 1 -37.13 23.08 -7.43
CA HIS A 1 -37.97 23.86 -8.35
C HIS A 1 -37.52 25.30 -8.29
N GLU A 2 -37.63 26.03 -9.40
CA GLU A 2 -37.41 27.47 -9.51
C GLU A 2 -38.75 28.15 -9.77
N TRP A 3 -38.92 29.39 -9.28
CA TRP A 3 -40.07 30.21 -9.60
C TRP A 3 -39.61 31.42 -10.42
N PRO A 4 -39.63 31.33 -11.76
CA PRO A 4 -39.33 32.48 -12.59
C PRO A 4 -40.31 33.63 -12.34
N PRO A 5 -39.87 34.89 -12.47
CA PRO A 5 -40.70 36.08 -12.16
C PRO A 5 -42.08 36.09 -12.85
N ASP A 6 -42.17 35.52 -14.06
CA ASP A 6 -43.36 35.54 -14.91
C ASP A 6 -44.08 34.18 -15.05
N ALA A 7 -43.68 33.18 -14.27
CA ALA A 7 -44.24 31.83 -14.38
C ALA A 7 -45.47 31.62 -13.49
N ALA A 8 -46.53 31.03 -14.05
CA ALA A 8 -47.75 30.66 -13.33
C ALA A 8 -47.56 29.40 -12.44
N ALA A 9 -46.48 28.64 -12.64
CA ALA A 9 -46.16 27.42 -11.92
C ALA A 9 -44.65 27.27 -11.74
N PRO A 10 -44.17 26.57 -10.69
CA PRO A 10 -42.75 26.38 -10.47
C PRO A 10 -42.15 25.41 -11.49
N HIS A 11 -40.95 25.70 -11.97
CA HIS A 11 -40.24 24.83 -12.91
C HIS A 11 -39.41 23.82 -12.14
N LEU A 12 -39.56 22.52 -12.45
CA LEU A 12 -38.70 21.49 -11.89
C LEU A 12 -37.28 21.71 -12.44
N MET A 13 -36.29 21.87 -11.55
CA MET A 13 -34.88 22.01 -11.93
C MET A 13 -34.10 20.72 -11.76
N PHE A 14 -34.47 19.94 -10.73
CA PHE A 14 -33.75 18.77 -10.29
C PHE A 14 -34.72 17.82 -9.61
N SER A 15 -34.65 16.55 -9.96
CA SER A 15 -35.31 15.45 -9.25
C SER A 15 -34.28 14.38 -8.85
N CYS A 16 -34.54 13.71 -7.74
CA CYS A 16 -33.71 12.62 -7.25
C CYS A 16 -34.62 11.57 -6.60
N ASP A 17 -34.56 10.37 -7.14
CA ASP A 17 -35.35 9.23 -6.67
C ASP A 17 -34.42 8.08 -6.25
N VAL A 18 -34.82 7.33 -5.23
CA VAL A 18 -34.14 6.08 -4.87
C VAL A 18 -34.58 4.98 -5.83
N ASN A 19 -33.68 4.56 -6.70
CA ASN A 19 -33.94 3.59 -7.77
C ASN A 19 -34.14 2.16 -7.24
N ASN A 20 -33.50 1.80 -6.13
CA ASN A 20 -33.55 0.46 -5.54
C ASN A 20 -34.33 0.42 -4.22
N LEU A 21 -35.43 1.18 -4.11
CA LEU A 21 -36.20 1.28 -2.86
C LEU A 21 -36.90 -0.05 -2.53
N SER A 22 -36.28 -0.85 -1.67
CA SER A 22 -36.85 -2.08 -1.10
C SER A 22 -37.28 -1.89 0.36
N ARG A 23 -37.90 -2.91 0.95
CA ARG A 23 -38.24 -2.92 2.38
C ARG A 23 -36.96 -2.88 3.23
N GLU A 24 -35.91 -3.57 2.80
CA GLU A 24 -34.60 -3.62 3.43
C GLU A 24 -33.92 -2.25 3.37
N VAL A 25 -33.86 -1.61 2.19
CA VAL A 25 -33.29 -0.26 2.06
C VAL A 25 -34.07 0.75 2.88
N SER A 26 -35.40 0.67 2.90
CA SER A 26 -36.25 1.53 3.73
C SER A 26 -36.01 1.30 5.22
N TRP A 27 -35.84 0.03 5.63
CA TRP A 27 -35.48 -0.34 7.00
C TRP A 27 -34.11 0.23 7.37
N GLU A 28 -33.09 0.06 6.54
CA GLU A 28 -31.75 0.55 6.85
C GLU A 28 -31.70 2.09 6.95
N ARG A 29 -32.36 2.80 6.03
CA ARG A 29 -32.48 4.27 6.10
C ARG A 29 -33.15 4.76 7.40
N GLY A 30 -34.01 3.94 8.00
CA GLY A 30 -34.67 4.24 9.28
C GLY A 30 -33.82 4.00 10.53
N LEU A 31 -32.55 3.55 10.41
CA LEU A 31 -31.74 3.18 11.57
C LEU A 31 -31.61 4.31 12.57
N PHE A 32 -31.26 5.52 12.11
CA PHE A 32 -31.13 6.69 12.99
C PHE A 32 -32.38 6.91 13.84
N ALA A 33 -33.57 6.88 13.21
CA ALA A 33 -34.83 7.08 13.92
C ALA A 33 -35.05 6.01 15.00
N ARG A 34 -34.74 4.73 14.71
CA ARG A 34 -34.85 3.64 15.69
C ARG A 34 -33.89 3.83 16.86
N VAL A 35 -32.61 4.08 16.58
CA VAL A 35 -31.57 4.14 17.62
C VAL A 35 -31.61 5.44 18.42
N SER A 36 -32.22 6.52 17.89
CA SER A 36 -32.31 7.81 18.59
C SER A 36 -33.16 7.75 19.87
N GLY A 37 -34.12 6.82 19.95
CA GLY A 37 -35.00 6.62 21.10
C GLY A 37 -34.41 5.72 22.20
N GLU A 38 -33.37 4.94 21.85
CA GLU A 38 -32.69 4.01 22.74
C GLU A 38 -31.72 4.76 23.67
N ARG A 39 -31.73 4.42 24.96
CA ARG A 39 -30.91 5.07 26.00
C ARG A 39 -30.35 4.01 26.96
N ALA A 40 -29.10 4.14 27.36
CA ALA A 40 -28.46 3.17 28.26
C ALA A 40 -29.17 3.13 29.62
N SER A 41 -29.59 4.29 30.15
CA SER A 41 -30.42 4.36 31.36
C SER A 41 -31.74 3.59 31.30
N LYS A 42 -32.34 3.39 30.11
CA LYS A 42 -33.60 2.65 29.98
C LYS A 42 -33.42 1.13 30.02
N LEU A 43 -32.23 0.62 29.71
CA LEU A 43 -31.91 -0.82 29.77
C LEU A 43 -31.69 -1.32 31.20
N ALA A 44 -31.32 -0.43 32.13
CA ALA A 44 -31.01 -0.78 33.52
C ALA A 44 -32.21 -1.24 34.37
N LEU A 45 -33.45 -1.13 33.86
CA LEU A 45 -34.68 -1.47 34.60
C LEU A 45 -35.21 -2.89 34.33
N GLY A 46 -34.58 -3.68 33.45
CA GLY A 46 -34.93 -5.08 33.20
C GLY A 46 -33.95 -6.03 33.89
N GLY A 47 -34.34 -6.62 35.02
CA GLY A 47 -33.48 -7.51 35.79
C GLY A 47 -33.10 -8.81 35.05
N GLY A 48 -31.86 -9.26 35.28
CA GLY A 48 -31.44 -10.65 35.07
C GLY A 48 -30.24 -10.85 34.16
N GLY A 49 -29.09 -11.20 34.75
CA GLY A 49 -28.14 -12.16 34.15
C GLY A 49 -26.95 -11.60 33.37
N GLY A 50 -25.83 -11.42 34.07
CA GLY A 50 -24.49 -11.90 33.67
C GLY A 50 -23.89 -11.46 32.33
N GLY A 51 -23.04 -10.43 32.38
CA GLY A 51 -21.89 -10.28 31.47
C GLY A 51 -21.80 -8.92 30.76
N GLY A 52 -20.88 -8.06 31.20
CA GLY A 52 -20.46 -6.86 30.46
C GLY A 52 -21.17 -5.56 30.85
N GLY A 53 -21.16 -5.19 32.14
CA GLY A 53 -21.58 -3.86 32.58
C GLY A 53 -20.41 -2.87 32.64
N ASP A 54 -20.73 -1.57 32.75
CA ASP A 54 -19.74 -0.53 33.07
C ASP A 54 -19.09 -0.77 34.46
N ARG A 55 -18.16 0.09 34.88
CA ARG A 55 -17.51 0.01 36.22
C ARG A 55 -18.50 0.04 37.40
N ASN A 56 -19.76 0.39 37.17
CA ASN A 56 -20.84 0.46 38.15
C ASN A 56 -21.92 -0.62 37.91
N GLY A 57 -21.68 -1.60 37.03
CA GLY A 57 -22.59 -2.71 36.75
C GLY A 57 -23.80 -2.37 35.87
N ARG A 58 -23.79 -1.23 35.16
CA ARG A 58 -24.89 -0.84 34.26
C ARG A 58 -24.76 -1.54 32.89
N PRO A 59 -25.86 -2.03 32.31
CA PRO A 59 -25.82 -2.63 30.97
C PRO A 59 -25.44 -1.59 29.91
N LEU A 60 -24.42 -1.92 29.11
CA LEU A 60 -23.93 -1.07 28.03
C LEU A 60 -24.75 -1.28 26.75
N LEU A 61 -25.04 -0.20 26.03
CA LEU A 61 -25.74 -0.28 24.74
C LEU A 61 -24.84 -0.95 23.67
N PRO A 62 -25.32 -1.99 22.96
CA PRO A 62 -24.51 -2.79 22.03
C PRO A 62 -24.29 -2.11 20.69
N GLU A 63 -23.06 -2.03 20.19
CA GLU A 63 -22.75 -1.42 18.87
C GLU A 63 -23.64 -1.99 17.76
N VAL A 64 -24.15 -1.12 16.89
CA VAL A 64 -24.95 -1.53 15.72
C VAL A 64 -24.28 -0.96 14.49
N LEU A 65 -23.71 -1.84 13.66
CA LEU A 65 -23.12 -1.50 12.37
C LEU A 65 -23.98 -2.12 11.26
N SER A 66 -24.32 -1.32 10.25
CA SER A 66 -25.07 -1.78 9.10
C SER A 66 -24.56 -1.14 7.82
N THR A 67 -24.55 -1.92 6.75
CA THR A 67 -24.08 -1.49 5.42
C THR A 67 -25.08 -1.92 4.36
N TYR A 68 -25.44 -1.01 3.46
CA TYR A 68 -26.37 -1.27 2.37
C TYR A 68 -26.01 -0.48 1.12
N ARG A 69 -26.49 -0.94 -0.04
CA ARG A 69 -26.32 -0.24 -1.32
C ARG A 69 -27.52 0.67 -1.58
N LEU A 70 -27.25 1.91 -1.97
CA LEU A 70 -28.24 2.91 -2.33
C LEU A 70 -28.01 3.35 -3.77
N GLU A 71 -29.01 3.17 -4.62
CA GLU A 71 -28.98 3.63 -6.00
C GLU A 71 -29.90 4.84 -6.15
N LEU A 72 -29.35 5.92 -6.72
CA LEU A 72 -30.05 7.16 -6.95
C LEU A 72 -30.18 7.39 -8.45
N ARG A 73 -31.38 7.79 -8.88
CA ARG A 73 -31.62 8.37 -10.20
C ARG A 73 -31.75 9.87 -10.02
N ARG A 74 -30.80 10.63 -10.56
CA ARG A 74 -30.78 12.09 -10.57
C ARG A 74 -31.20 12.57 -11.95
N GLU A 75 -31.98 13.64 -12.04
CA GLU A 75 -32.35 14.24 -13.33
C GLU A 75 -32.34 15.76 -13.21
N TRP A 76 -31.53 16.41 -14.02
CA TRP A 76 -31.56 17.86 -14.18
C TRP A 76 -32.46 18.24 -15.33
N HIS A 77 -33.25 19.28 -15.11
CA HIS A 77 -34.23 19.81 -16.03
C HIS A 77 -33.85 21.25 -16.35
N ARG A 78 -33.59 21.54 -17.63
CA ARG A 78 -33.26 22.88 -18.12
C ARG A 78 -34.22 23.29 -19.23
N GLY A 79 -34.89 24.43 -19.06
CA GLY A 79 -35.89 24.96 -19.99
C GLY A 79 -37.32 24.54 -19.66
N ASP A 80 -38.28 25.09 -20.42
CA ASP A 80 -39.71 25.01 -20.10
C ASP A 80 -40.46 24.02 -21.01
N GLY A 81 -41.44 23.31 -20.44
CA GLY A 81 -42.37 22.46 -21.18
C GLY A 81 -41.76 21.20 -21.81
N ALA A 82 -42.33 20.75 -22.94
CA ALA A 82 -41.93 19.52 -23.62
C ALA A 82 -40.53 19.56 -24.27
N ALA A 83 -39.94 20.76 -24.38
CA ALA A 83 -38.60 20.99 -24.92
C ALA A 83 -37.49 21.03 -23.84
N ALA A 84 -37.84 20.77 -22.57
CA ALA A 84 -36.88 20.78 -21.48
C ALA A 84 -35.79 19.71 -21.69
N VAL A 85 -34.53 20.14 -21.69
CA VAL A 85 -33.38 19.24 -21.75
C VAL A 85 -33.30 18.50 -20.43
N ARG A 86 -33.37 17.17 -20.51
CA ARG A 86 -33.28 16.25 -19.38
C ARG A 86 -31.92 15.59 -19.39
N ARG A 87 -31.20 15.67 -18.27
CA ARG A 87 -29.94 14.98 -18.09
C ARG A 87 -30.11 13.95 -16.97
N PRO A 88 -30.51 12.70 -17.29
CA PRO A 88 -30.60 11.64 -16.30
C PRO A 88 -29.21 11.10 -15.98
N GLU A 89 -28.99 10.83 -14.70
CA GLU A 89 -27.74 10.29 -14.18
C GLU A 89 -28.07 9.24 -13.12
N ARG A 90 -27.32 8.13 -13.12
CA ARG A 90 -27.42 7.11 -12.08
C ARG A 90 -26.19 7.18 -11.21
N ARG A 91 -26.39 7.23 -9.90
CA ARG A 91 -25.34 7.10 -8.90
C ARG A 91 -25.61 5.89 -8.02
N SER A 92 -24.56 5.18 -7.64
CA SER A 92 -24.62 4.06 -6.71
C SER A 92 -23.68 4.33 -5.56
N TYR A 93 -24.20 4.25 -4.34
CA TYR A 93 -23.41 4.44 -3.13
C TYR A 93 -23.47 3.19 -2.25
N ILE A 94 -22.36 2.90 -1.58
CA ILE A 94 -22.37 2.04 -0.40
C ILE A 94 -22.48 2.93 0.82
N ILE A 95 -23.59 2.77 1.54
CA ILE A 95 -23.84 3.48 2.79
C ILE A 95 -23.51 2.53 3.94
N SER A 96 -22.55 2.92 4.76
CA SER A 96 -22.25 2.24 6.01
C SER A 96 -22.54 3.17 7.18
N GLN A 97 -23.31 2.69 8.14
CA GLN A 97 -23.80 3.48 9.25
C GLN A 97 -23.62 2.73 10.56
N MET A 98 -23.32 3.46 11.63
CA MET A 98 -23.03 2.88 12.92
C MET A 98 -23.68 3.66 14.06
N ARG A 99 -24.20 2.93 15.04
CA ARG A 99 -24.52 3.41 16.38
C ARG A 99 -23.41 2.98 17.34
N GLY A 100 -22.63 3.93 17.85
CA GLY A 100 -21.58 3.71 18.84
C GLY A 100 -22.16 3.18 20.15
N GLY A 101 -21.56 2.11 20.67
CA GLY A 101 -21.94 1.45 21.92
C GLY A 101 -21.01 1.77 23.08
N GLY A 102 -21.18 1.01 24.16
CA GLY A 102 -20.32 1.12 25.35
C GLY A 102 -20.13 2.56 25.81
N GLU A 103 -18.86 2.95 25.96
CA GLU A 103 -18.46 4.27 26.44
C GLU A 103 -18.97 5.44 25.58
N VAL A 104 -19.13 5.25 24.26
CA VAL A 104 -19.61 6.30 23.36
C VAL A 104 -21.10 6.56 23.58
N ALA A 105 -21.87 5.50 23.80
CA ALA A 105 -23.29 5.62 24.13
C ALA A 105 -23.49 6.29 25.49
N ASP A 106 -22.66 5.94 26.47
CA ASP A 106 -22.67 6.56 27.81
C ASP A 106 -22.30 8.04 27.74
N LEU A 107 -21.29 8.38 26.94
CA LEU A 107 -20.91 9.77 26.69
C LEU A 107 -22.08 10.55 26.06
N ALA A 108 -22.75 9.98 25.06
CA ALA A 108 -23.92 10.60 24.44
C ALA A 108 -25.03 10.88 25.46
N GLU A 109 -25.26 9.96 26.40
CA GLU A 109 -26.23 10.13 27.47
C GLU A 109 -25.82 11.24 28.45
N GLN A 110 -24.55 11.29 28.87
CA GLN A 110 -24.05 12.34 29.76
C GLN A 110 -24.13 13.74 29.14
N LEU A 111 -23.77 13.85 27.85
CA LEU A 111 -23.87 15.09 27.10
C LEU A 111 -25.33 15.50 26.89
N SER A 112 -26.24 14.53 26.74
CA SER A 112 -27.66 14.80 26.54
C SER A 112 -28.31 15.55 27.70
N LYS A 113 -27.77 15.40 28.92
CA LYS A 113 -28.22 16.14 30.12
C LYS A 113 -27.90 17.63 30.06
N HIS A 114 -26.92 18.03 29.26
CA HIS A 114 -26.40 19.40 29.24
C HIS A 114 -26.62 20.12 27.91
N PHE A 115 -26.71 19.39 26.79
CA PHE A 115 -26.69 19.95 25.44
C PHE A 115 -27.91 19.56 24.58
N GLY A 116 -28.91 18.89 25.16
CA GLY A 116 -30.05 18.34 24.42
C GLY A 116 -29.75 16.94 23.86
N ALA A 117 -30.75 16.26 23.31
CA ALA A 117 -30.62 14.85 22.91
C ALA A 117 -29.52 14.64 21.86
N VAL A 118 -28.39 14.06 22.27
CA VAL A 118 -27.28 13.65 21.40
C VAL A 118 -27.38 12.15 21.12
N VAL A 119 -27.04 11.72 19.90
CA VAL A 119 -27.07 10.32 19.47
C VAL A 119 -25.69 9.92 18.96
N ALA A 120 -25.15 8.81 19.45
CA ALA A 120 -23.89 8.23 18.98
C ALA A 120 -24.04 7.57 17.60
N TRP A 121 -24.47 8.32 16.61
CA TRP A 121 -24.70 7.83 15.26
C TRP A 121 -23.85 8.57 14.24
N GLY A 122 -23.34 7.83 13.27
CA GLY A 122 -22.60 8.33 12.11
C GLY A 122 -22.72 7.40 10.92
N ALA A 123 -22.44 7.93 9.73
CA ALA A 123 -22.49 7.19 8.49
C ALA A 123 -21.47 7.70 7.48
N VAL A 124 -21.10 6.83 6.56
CA VAL A 124 -20.21 7.08 5.43
C VAL A 124 -20.91 6.64 4.15
N ALA A 125 -20.81 7.46 3.11
CA ALA A 125 -21.27 7.13 1.76
C ALA A 125 -20.08 7.09 0.80
N ALA A 126 -19.78 5.89 0.29
CA ALA A 126 -18.76 5.66 -0.72
C ALA A 126 -19.42 5.57 -2.11
N ASP A 127 -18.98 6.39 -3.06
CA ASP A 127 -19.48 6.34 -4.44
C ASP A 127 -18.88 5.14 -5.17
N VAL A 128 -19.74 4.20 -5.58
CA VAL A 128 -19.39 2.98 -6.31
C VAL A 128 -20.01 2.97 -7.71
N THR A 129 -20.29 4.16 -8.26
CA THR A 129 -20.86 4.30 -9.61
C THR A 129 -19.86 3.81 -10.66
N THR A 130 -20.20 2.74 -11.36
CA THR A 130 -19.40 2.24 -12.48
C THR A 130 -19.81 2.95 -13.76
N THR A 131 -18.88 3.67 -14.41
CA THR A 131 -19.06 4.14 -15.77
C THR A 131 -19.06 2.93 -16.69
N THR A 132 -20.20 2.59 -17.28
CA THR A 132 -20.25 1.57 -18.31
C THR A 132 -19.63 2.15 -19.58
N THR A 133 -18.32 1.96 -19.76
CA THR A 133 -17.70 2.14 -21.07
C THR A 133 -18.13 0.97 -21.94
N THR A 134 -19.31 1.08 -22.57
CA THR A 134 -19.70 0.18 -23.66
C THR A 134 -18.70 0.41 -24.80
N GLY A 135 -17.85 -0.59 -25.07
CA GLY A 135 -16.84 -0.50 -26.13
C GLY A 135 -17.43 -0.49 -27.53
N ALA A 136 -16.86 0.32 -28.42
CA ALA A 136 -16.82 0.07 -29.86
C ALA A 136 -15.58 0.76 -30.46
N VAL A 137 -14.81 -0.04 -31.17
CA VAL A 137 -13.70 0.35 -32.04
C VAL A 137 -14.29 1.01 -33.30
N ALA A 138 -13.77 2.18 -33.71
CA ALA A 138 -13.71 2.58 -35.11
C ALA A 138 -12.58 3.60 -35.30
N ALA A 139 -11.70 3.30 -36.24
CA ALA A 139 -10.61 4.13 -36.72
C ALA A 139 -11.10 5.13 -37.80
N GLY A 140 -10.46 6.31 -37.88
CA GLY A 140 -10.58 7.32 -38.95
C GLY A 140 -11.92 8.08 -38.94
N THR A 141 -12.02 9.40 -39.14
CA THR A 141 -11.18 10.37 -39.85
C THR A 141 -11.54 11.79 -39.37
N ASP A 142 -10.65 12.70 -39.75
CA ASP A 142 -10.58 14.16 -39.58
C ASP A 142 -11.85 14.98 -39.92
N ASP A 143 -11.79 16.24 -39.44
CA ASP A 143 -12.58 17.44 -39.74
C ASP A 143 -13.92 17.73 -39.02
N GLY A 144 -13.85 18.67 -38.07
CA GLY A 144 -14.82 19.78 -37.95
C GLY A 144 -15.87 19.75 -36.82
N ASP A 145 -15.78 20.75 -35.94
CA ASP A 145 -16.81 21.34 -35.04
C ASP A 145 -16.81 20.87 -33.55
N PRO A 146 -16.69 21.79 -32.54
CA PRO A 146 -16.49 21.42 -31.13
C PRO A 146 -17.77 21.33 -30.27
N ASP A 147 -18.98 21.43 -30.82
CA ASP A 147 -20.22 21.49 -30.02
C ASP A 147 -20.98 20.15 -29.92
N GLY A 148 -20.24 19.07 -29.67
CA GLY A 148 -20.78 17.72 -29.47
C GLY A 148 -20.31 17.09 -28.16
N GLU A 149 -20.80 17.57 -27.01
CA GLU A 149 -20.54 16.91 -25.72
C GLU A 149 -21.30 15.57 -25.65
N ALA A 150 -20.59 14.52 -26.05
CA ALA A 150 -20.86 13.14 -25.72
C ALA A 150 -21.13 12.98 -24.21
N ALA A 151 -22.01 12.03 -23.87
CA ALA A 151 -22.40 11.66 -22.51
C ALA A 151 -21.19 11.71 -21.56
N GLU A 152 -21.22 12.71 -20.68
CA GLU A 152 -20.16 13.07 -19.74
C GLU A 152 -19.75 11.81 -18.96
N ALA A 153 -18.53 11.35 -19.21
CA ALA A 153 -17.83 10.39 -18.37
C ALA A 153 -17.92 10.87 -16.92
N ALA A 154 -18.08 9.94 -15.96
CA ALA A 154 -18.20 10.28 -14.55
C ALA A 154 -17.17 11.35 -14.19
N GLY A 155 -17.69 12.52 -13.79
CA GLY A 155 -16.85 13.61 -13.31
C GLY A 155 -15.89 13.12 -12.22
N PRO A 156 -14.80 13.88 -11.97
CA PRO A 156 -13.83 13.52 -10.95
C PRO A 156 -14.53 13.15 -9.63
N PRO A 157 -13.99 12.20 -8.84
CA PRO A 157 -14.59 11.79 -7.58
C PRO A 157 -14.96 13.03 -6.76
N GLU A 158 -16.23 13.15 -6.40
CA GLU A 158 -16.71 14.32 -5.66
C GLU A 158 -15.92 14.41 -4.35
N ASP A 159 -15.25 15.54 -4.10
CA ASP A 159 -14.56 15.79 -2.84
C ASP A 159 -15.51 15.47 -1.66
N GLY A 160 -15.05 14.62 -0.73
CA GLY A 160 -15.82 14.20 0.41
C GLY A 160 -16.34 15.39 1.20
N ARG A 161 -17.63 15.35 1.54
CA ARG A 161 -18.33 16.42 2.26
C ARG A 161 -18.75 15.94 3.63
N ALA A 162 -18.81 16.88 4.56
CA ALA A 162 -19.35 16.64 5.88
C ALA A 162 -20.84 17.01 5.93
N PHE A 163 -21.61 16.20 6.63
CA PHE A 163 -23.02 16.42 6.90
C PHE A 163 -23.24 16.32 8.42
N CYS A 164 -24.11 17.17 8.93
CA CYS A 164 -24.76 16.99 10.23
C CYS A 164 -26.25 17.08 9.96
N PHE A 165 -26.80 15.99 9.41
CA PHE A 165 -28.11 15.90 8.74
C PHE A 165 -28.22 16.74 7.45
N LEU A 166 -27.79 17.99 7.50
CA LEU A 166 -27.66 18.91 6.37
C LEU A 166 -26.18 19.05 5.95
N PRO A 167 -25.92 19.37 4.68
CA PRO A 167 -24.56 19.59 4.21
C PRO A 167 -23.90 20.76 4.93
N LEU A 168 -22.69 20.55 5.44
CA LEU A 168 -21.83 21.61 5.94
C LEU A 168 -21.01 22.19 4.77
N PRO A 169 -20.67 23.49 4.80
CA PRO A 169 -19.86 24.14 3.76
C PRO A 169 -18.36 23.80 3.90
N ILE A 170 -18.03 22.52 4.11
CA ILE A 170 -16.67 22.02 4.36
C ILE A 170 -16.36 20.90 3.36
N ARG A 171 -15.14 20.91 2.83
CA ARG A 171 -14.55 19.76 2.15
C ARG A 171 -13.64 19.03 3.13
N THR A 172 -13.88 17.74 3.30
CA THR A 172 -13.14 16.90 4.27
C THR A 172 -11.79 16.43 3.73
N GLY A 173 -11.63 16.40 2.40
CA GLY A 173 -10.48 15.79 1.72
C GLY A 173 -10.54 14.26 1.65
N LEU A 174 -11.58 13.63 2.22
CA LEU A 174 -11.83 12.20 2.08
C LEU A 174 -12.44 11.89 0.70
N PRO A 175 -12.26 10.66 0.17
CA PRO A 175 -12.95 10.22 -1.05
C PRO A 175 -14.39 9.74 -0.80
N VAL A 176 -14.92 9.99 0.40
CA VAL A 176 -16.26 9.57 0.83
C VAL A 176 -16.98 10.73 1.52
N HIS A 177 -18.30 10.72 1.47
CA HIS A 177 -19.09 11.65 2.28
C HIS A 177 -19.27 11.10 3.70
N VAL A 178 -19.24 12.00 4.69
CA VAL A 178 -19.35 11.65 6.10
C VAL A 178 -20.54 12.39 6.70
N ASN A 179 -21.40 11.66 7.42
CA ASN A 179 -22.51 12.22 8.18
C ASN A 179 -22.40 11.79 9.65
N GLY A 180 -22.83 12.64 10.57
CA GLY A 180 -22.86 12.30 11.99
C GLY A 180 -23.58 13.35 12.82
N TYR A 181 -23.90 12.98 14.06
CA TYR A 181 -24.48 13.90 15.06
C TYR A 181 -23.40 14.83 15.62
N PHE A 182 -22.75 15.63 14.78
CA PHE A 182 -21.64 16.48 15.19
C PHE A 182 -22.11 17.69 16.01
N GLU A 183 -21.34 18.04 17.04
CA GLU A 183 -21.39 19.38 17.61
C GLU A 183 -20.73 20.35 16.65
N LEU A 184 -21.37 21.49 16.39
CA LEU A 184 -20.91 22.46 15.39
C LEU A 184 -20.33 23.71 16.05
N SER A 185 -19.51 24.44 15.27
CA SER A 185 -19.11 25.81 15.59
C SER A 185 -20.33 26.74 15.73
N SER A 186 -20.15 27.90 16.36
CA SER A 186 -21.23 28.88 16.55
C SER A 186 -21.84 29.37 15.23
N ASN A 187 -21.02 29.53 14.18
CA ASN A 187 -21.46 29.88 12.83
C ASN A 187 -22.01 28.66 12.04
N ARG A 188 -21.95 27.46 12.61
CA ARG A 188 -22.41 26.18 12.03
C ARG A 188 -21.79 25.85 10.68
N ARG A 189 -20.61 26.41 10.40
CA ARG A 189 -19.86 26.16 9.17
C ARG A 189 -18.87 25.02 9.32
N ASP A 190 -18.44 24.75 10.55
CA ASP A 190 -17.43 23.74 10.90
C ASP A 190 -17.91 22.83 12.03
N ILE A 191 -17.28 21.66 12.18
CA ILE A 191 -17.47 20.84 13.38
C ILE A 191 -16.62 21.39 14.52
N TRP A 192 -17.13 21.31 15.74
CA TRP A 192 -16.45 21.81 16.94
C TRP A 192 -15.20 21.00 17.24
N TYR A 193 -14.04 21.64 17.24
CA TYR A 193 -12.74 21.04 17.55
C TYR A 193 -11.83 22.05 18.26
N GLY A 194 -10.90 21.56 19.07
CA GLY A 194 -9.87 22.37 19.73
C GLY A 194 -9.32 21.70 20.99
N GLU A 195 -8.00 21.80 21.18
CA GLU A 195 -7.26 21.12 22.24
C GLU A 195 -7.15 21.96 23.53
N ASP A 196 -7.15 23.29 23.42
CA ASP A 196 -6.98 24.22 24.55
C ASP A 196 -8.30 24.60 25.25
N MET A 197 -9.31 23.73 25.18
CA MET A 197 -10.64 24.04 25.71
C MET A 197 -10.83 23.54 27.15
N ALA A 198 -11.52 24.34 27.96
CA ALA A 198 -11.97 23.97 29.30
C ALA A 198 -13.50 23.81 29.35
N GLY A 199 -13.99 23.07 30.33
CA GLY A 199 -15.42 22.99 30.65
C GLY A 199 -16.29 22.42 29.53
N SER A 200 -17.30 23.17 29.10
CA SER A 200 -18.29 22.73 28.09
C SER A 200 -17.69 22.60 26.68
N GLY A 201 -16.74 23.46 26.31
CA GLY A 201 -16.05 23.40 25.02
C GLY A 201 -15.25 22.11 24.87
N ALA A 202 -14.56 21.69 25.93
CA ALA A 202 -13.80 20.43 25.95
C ALA A 202 -14.70 19.21 25.73
N ARG A 203 -15.88 19.19 26.36
CA ARG A 203 -16.86 18.09 26.21
C ARG A 203 -17.40 17.96 24.78
N ARG A 204 -17.68 19.09 24.11
CA ARG A 204 -18.12 19.11 22.70
C ARG A 204 -17.01 18.66 21.75
N ALA A 205 -15.76 19.07 22.01
CA ALA A 205 -14.62 18.62 21.20
C ALA A 205 -14.41 17.11 21.37
N HIS A 206 -14.43 16.64 22.62
CA HIS A 206 -14.31 15.23 22.94
C HIS A 206 -15.40 14.39 22.27
N TRP A 207 -16.64 14.89 22.24
CA TRP A 207 -17.74 14.24 21.53
C TRP A 207 -17.43 13.98 20.05
N ASN A 208 -17.00 15.02 19.33
CA ASN A 208 -16.69 14.90 17.91
C ASN A 208 -15.49 13.96 17.66
N VAL A 209 -14.48 13.99 18.55
CA VAL A 209 -13.36 13.02 18.50
C VAL A 209 -13.87 11.59 18.63
N GLN A 210 -14.78 11.31 19.57
CA GLN A 210 -15.36 9.97 19.75
C GLN A 210 -16.22 9.56 18.56
N LEU A 211 -17.01 10.47 17.97
CA LEU A 211 -17.78 10.16 16.76
C LEU A 211 -16.86 9.81 15.58
N LEU A 212 -15.83 10.62 15.32
CA LEU A 212 -14.88 10.39 14.23
C LEU A 212 -14.16 9.05 14.38
N THR A 213 -13.68 8.75 15.59
CA THR A 213 -12.81 7.59 15.83
C THR A 213 -13.56 6.29 16.16
N ARG A 214 -14.63 6.35 16.96
CA ARG A 214 -15.33 5.16 17.43
C ARG A 214 -16.58 4.80 16.63
N VAL A 215 -17.09 5.72 15.81
CA VAL A 215 -18.31 5.50 15.03
C VAL A 215 -18.04 5.56 13.52
N ILE A 216 -17.45 6.66 13.06
CA ILE A 216 -17.33 6.91 11.63
C ILE A 216 -16.16 6.14 11.01
N ALA A 217 -14.99 6.09 11.64
CA ALA A 217 -13.87 5.29 11.15
C ALA A 217 -14.21 3.78 10.97
N PRO A 218 -14.86 3.09 11.95
CA PRO A 218 -15.35 1.73 11.71
C PRO A 218 -16.41 1.64 10.61
N ALA A 219 -17.34 2.61 10.52
CA ALA A 219 -18.29 2.65 9.42
C ALA A 219 -17.59 2.78 8.06
N TYR A 220 -16.53 3.60 7.97
CA TYR A 220 -15.74 3.76 6.75
C TYR A 220 -15.01 2.46 6.38
N ALA A 221 -14.35 1.81 7.33
CA ALA A 221 -13.70 0.52 7.08
C ALA A 221 -14.69 -0.55 6.56
N ALA A 222 -15.90 -0.57 7.12
CA ALA A 222 -16.98 -1.45 6.64
C ALA A 222 -17.49 -1.06 5.24
N ALA A 223 -17.61 0.24 4.95
CA ALA A 223 -17.96 0.71 3.60
C ALA A 223 -16.92 0.25 2.57
N LEU A 224 -15.63 0.37 2.89
CA LEU A 224 -14.55 -0.07 2.03
C LEU A 224 -14.56 -1.59 1.82
N THR A 225 -14.84 -2.36 2.87
CA THR A 225 -15.02 -3.83 2.78
C THR A 225 -16.15 -4.21 1.82
N ALA A 226 -17.31 -3.57 1.99
CA ALA A 226 -18.44 -3.80 1.10
C ALA A 226 -18.15 -3.33 -0.34
N ALA A 227 -17.37 -2.26 -0.51
CA ALA A 227 -16.93 -1.79 -1.82
C ALA A 227 -15.99 -2.77 -2.50
N ALA A 228 -15.04 -3.36 -1.78
CA ALA A 228 -14.17 -4.42 -2.30
C ALA A 228 -14.99 -5.60 -2.83
N ALA A 229 -16.04 -6.01 -2.10
CA ALA A 229 -16.94 -7.07 -2.53
C ALA A 229 -17.83 -6.68 -3.74
N ALA A 230 -18.25 -5.42 -3.83
CA ALA A 230 -19.16 -4.95 -4.88
C ALA A 230 -18.46 -4.57 -6.19
N LEU A 231 -17.25 -4.01 -6.11
CA LEU A 231 -16.49 -3.49 -7.25
C LEU A 231 -15.38 -4.44 -7.71
N GLY A 232 -14.87 -5.30 -6.81
CA GLY A 232 -13.63 -6.02 -7.04
C GLY A 232 -12.40 -5.11 -6.97
N HIS A 233 -11.24 -5.67 -7.29
CA HIS A 233 -10.01 -4.89 -7.43
C HIS A 233 -10.03 -4.06 -8.72
N GLY A 234 -9.56 -2.81 -8.65
CA GLY A 234 -9.41 -1.93 -9.80
C GLY A 234 -9.63 -0.47 -9.43
N GLU A 235 -9.55 0.39 -10.44
CA GLU A 235 -9.54 1.85 -10.26
C GLU A 235 -10.76 2.37 -9.48
N ALA A 236 -11.94 1.82 -9.73
CA ALA A 236 -13.17 2.23 -9.03
C ALA A 236 -13.10 1.99 -7.51
N TYR A 237 -12.48 0.88 -7.08
CA TYR A 237 -12.25 0.59 -5.66
C TYR A 237 -11.09 1.43 -5.11
N ASP A 238 -10.01 1.54 -5.88
CA ASP A 238 -8.79 2.27 -5.52
C ASP A 238 -9.05 3.74 -5.17
N ARG A 239 -9.97 4.40 -5.89
CA ARG A 239 -10.40 5.79 -5.60
C ARG A 239 -11.01 5.99 -4.22
N LEU A 240 -11.47 4.93 -3.55
CA LEU A 240 -12.11 5.01 -2.23
C LEU A 240 -11.12 5.03 -1.06
N TRP A 241 -9.83 4.80 -1.32
CA TRP A 241 -8.79 4.90 -0.31
C TRP A 241 -8.39 6.37 -0.06
N PRO A 242 -8.21 6.78 1.20
CA PRO A 242 -7.56 8.05 1.51
C PRO A 242 -6.12 8.04 0.99
N ALA A 243 -5.74 9.04 0.19
CA ALA A 243 -4.44 9.11 -0.48
C ALA A 243 -3.50 10.20 0.08
N ALA A 244 -4.00 11.09 0.96
CA ALA A 244 -3.21 12.14 1.58
C ALA A 244 -3.63 12.39 3.04
N ASP A 245 -2.75 13.05 3.81
CA ASP A 245 -3.11 13.57 5.13
C ASP A 245 -4.17 14.67 5.02
N LEU A 246 -4.97 14.81 6.08
CA LEU A 246 -6.13 15.69 6.11
C LEU A 246 -5.93 16.83 7.12
N ALA A 247 -6.68 17.91 6.94
CA ALA A 247 -6.78 18.93 7.96
C ALA A 247 -7.52 18.39 9.21
N GLN A 248 -7.14 18.88 10.39
CA GLN A 248 -7.91 18.63 11.60
C GLN A 248 -9.34 19.15 11.43
N PRO A 249 -10.36 18.48 12.00
CA PRO A 249 -10.27 17.26 12.83
C PRO A 249 -10.30 15.93 12.06
N TRP A 250 -10.40 15.96 10.73
CA TRP A 250 -10.60 14.76 9.89
C TRP A 250 -9.40 13.82 9.90
N GLN A 251 -8.21 14.35 10.21
CA GLN A 251 -7.00 13.55 10.42
C GLN A 251 -7.19 12.47 11.50
N LEU A 252 -7.96 12.72 12.56
CA LEU A 252 -8.23 11.73 13.61
C LEU A 252 -9.00 10.51 13.07
N LEU A 253 -9.92 10.76 12.14
CA LEU A 253 -10.64 9.70 11.44
C LEU A 253 -9.71 8.91 10.52
N LEU A 254 -8.81 9.58 9.81
CA LEU A 254 -7.81 8.96 8.93
C LEU A 254 -6.91 7.99 9.71
N GLU A 255 -6.33 8.47 10.82
CA GLU A 255 -5.43 7.70 11.67
C GLU A 255 -6.11 6.45 12.24
N GLU A 256 -7.34 6.63 12.74
CA GLU A 256 -8.16 5.54 13.24
C GLU A 256 -8.56 4.54 12.16
N PHE A 257 -8.93 5.03 10.97
CA PHE A 257 -9.23 4.20 9.82
C PHE A 257 -8.05 3.29 9.47
N PHE A 258 -6.84 3.85 9.31
CA PHE A 258 -5.65 3.05 8.98
C PHE A 258 -5.31 2.03 10.07
N ARG A 259 -5.44 2.40 11.35
CA ARG A 259 -5.24 1.46 12.45
C ARG A 259 -6.19 0.27 12.40
N ARG A 260 -7.46 0.50 12.03
CA ARG A 260 -8.49 -0.56 11.94
C ARG A 260 -8.31 -1.48 10.74
N VAL A 261 -8.02 -0.92 9.57
CA VAL A 261 -7.91 -1.73 8.34
C VAL A 261 -6.69 -2.63 8.31
N SER A 262 -5.75 -2.50 9.27
CA SER A 262 -4.52 -3.30 9.33
C SER A 262 -4.74 -4.82 9.37
N ASP A 263 -5.80 -5.27 10.02
CA ASP A 263 -6.17 -6.69 10.15
C ASP A 263 -7.22 -7.14 9.10
N MET A 264 -7.73 -6.22 8.27
CA MET A 264 -8.83 -6.49 7.35
C MET A 264 -8.30 -6.81 5.95
N SER A 265 -8.81 -7.88 5.32
CA SER A 265 -8.46 -8.26 3.95
C SER A 265 -9.02 -7.26 2.92
N LEU A 266 -8.30 -6.16 2.72
CA LEU A 266 -8.72 -5.02 1.88
C LEU A 266 -7.73 -4.67 0.78
N CYS A 267 -6.52 -5.24 0.80
CA CYS A 267 -5.52 -5.01 -0.24
C CYS A 267 -5.51 -6.19 -1.22
N TRP A 268 -5.44 -5.91 -2.51
CA TRP A 268 -5.32 -6.97 -3.50
C TRP A 268 -3.87 -7.43 -3.61
N SER A 269 -3.65 -8.72 -3.78
CA SER A 269 -2.36 -9.28 -4.18
C SER A 269 -2.56 -10.35 -5.23
N THR A 270 -1.70 -10.36 -6.26
CA THR A 270 -1.75 -11.29 -7.39
C THR A 270 -1.18 -12.67 -7.08
N VAL A 271 -0.67 -12.90 -5.86
CA VAL A 271 -0.20 -14.22 -5.41
C VAL A 271 -1.30 -15.27 -5.57
N MET A 272 -0.92 -16.45 -6.08
CA MET A 272 -1.80 -17.61 -6.27
C MET A 272 -3.12 -17.26 -6.95
N SER A 273 -3.06 -16.59 -8.12
CA SER A 273 -4.22 -16.19 -8.94
C SER A 273 -5.10 -15.06 -8.39
N GLY A 274 -4.67 -14.38 -7.32
CA GLY A 274 -5.32 -13.18 -6.83
C GLY A 274 -6.18 -13.42 -5.59
N HIS A 275 -5.91 -12.69 -4.51
CA HIS A 275 -6.75 -12.70 -3.32
C HIS A 275 -6.62 -11.42 -2.49
N TRP A 276 -7.60 -11.19 -1.63
CA TRP A 276 -7.60 -10.10 -0.67
C TRP A 276 -6.73 -10.45 0.55
N VAL A 277 -5.75 -9.59 0.83
CA VAL A 277 -4.76 -9.74 1.88
C VAL A 277 -4.91 -8.60 2.89
N ALA A 278 -4.73 -8.90 4.17
CA ALA A 278 -4.67 -7.86 5.20
C ALA A 278 -3.36 -7.06 5.05
N PRO A 279 -3.38 -5.72 5.20
CA PRO A 279 -2.17 -4.91 5.12
C PRO A 279 -1.02 -5.46 5.96
N ARG A 280 -1.30 -5.90 7.20
CA ARG A 280 -0.26 -6.43 8.10
C ARG A 280 0.44 -7.69 7.61
N SER A 281 -0.21 -8.50 6.76
CA SER A 281 0.36 -9.71 6.16
C SER A 281 0.94 -9.48 4.77
N GLY A 282 0.73 -8.28 4.21
CA GLY A 282 1.18 -7.91 2.89
C GLY A 282 2.58 -7.29 2.86
N VAL A 283 3.09 -7.13 1.64
CA VAL A 283 4.36 -6.49 1.35
C VAL A 283 4.14 -5.30 0.42
N LEU A 284 4.52 -4.09 0.84
CA LEU A 284 4.53 -2.91 -0.01
C LEU A 284 5.67 -2.99 -1.03
N ARG A 285 5.41 -2.53 -2.26
CA ARG A 285 6.44 -2.40 -3.29
C ARG A 285 7.42 -1.29 -2.88
N ASP A 286 8.72 -1.56 -3.01
CA ASP A 286 9.73 -0.52 -2.93
C ASP A 286 9.84 0.24 -4.26
N GLN A 287 10.78 1.17 -4.35
CA GLN A 287 10.90 2.01 -5.53
C GLN A 287 11.30 1.24 -6.79
N GLU A 288 12.14 0.21 -6.67
CA GLU A 288 12.61 -0.61 -7.78
C GLU A 288 11.51 -1.54 -8.28
N VAL A 289 10.81 -2.21 -7.36
CA VAL A 289 9.66 -3.08 -7.67
C VAL A 289 8.49 -2.27 -8.24
N ALA A 290 8.28 -1.04 -7.78
CA ALA A 290 7.26 -0.15 -8.35
C ALA A 290 7.58 0.31 -9.78
N ARG A 291 8.86 0.40 -10.15
CA ARG A 291 9.31 0.78 -11.51
C ARG A 291 9.32 -0.40 -12.49
N SER A 292 9.50 -1.62 -12.01
CA SER A 292 9.68 -2.82 -12.84
C SER A 292 8.53 -3.82 -12.66
N SER A 293 7.58 -3.80 -13.60
CA SER A 293 6.51 -4.80 -13.67
C SER A 293 7.02 -6.24 -13.78
N PRO A 294 8.08 -6.55 -14.57
CA PRO A 294 8.65 -7.89 -14.60
C PRO A 294 9.20 -8.36 -13.24
N LEU A 295 9.88 -7.48 -12.50
CA LEU A 295 10.38 -7.80 -11.16
C LEU A 295 9.24 -8.05 -10.17
N ALA A 296 8.18 -7.24 -10.21
CA ALA A 296 7.00 -7.46 -9.38
C ALA A 296 6.35 -8.82 -9.67
N ALA A 297 6.19 -9.19 -10.95
CA ALA A 297 5.68 -10.50 -11.36
C ALA A 297 6.59 -11.64 -10.85
N ALA A 298 7.90 -11.49 -11.00
CA ALA A 298 8.88 -12.46 -10.52
C ALA A 298 8.80 -12.71 -9.01
N LEU A 299 8.69 -11.65 -8.21
CA LEU A 299 8.58 -11.74 -6.74
C LEU A 299 7.26 -12.41 -6.29
N VAL A 300 6.19 -12.22 -7.06
CA VAL A 300 4.90 -12.85 -6.80
C VAL A 300 4.90 -14.33 -7.22
N GLU A 301 5.35 -14.63 -8.44
CA GLU A 301 5.27 -15.98 -9.03
C GLU A 301 6.31 -16.93 -8.46
N VAL A 302 7.54 -16.45 -8.24
CA VAL A 302 8.65 -17.29 -7.76
C VAL A 302 8.77 -17.22 -6.25
N ALA A 303 8.87 -16.01 -5.68
CA ALA A 303 9.10 -15.84 -4.24
C ALA A 303 7.82 -15.92 -3.39
N ALA A 304 6.65 -16.04 -4.01
CA ALA A 304 5.34 -16.10 -3.35
C ALA A 304 5.10 -14.93 -2.37
N LEU A 305 5.69 -13.76 -2.65
CA LEU A 305 5.53 -12.59 -1.80
C LEU A 305 4.18 -11.92 -2.06
N PRO A 306 3.35 -11.68 -1.02
CA PRO A 306 2.05 -11.02 -1.16
C PRO A 306 2.23 -9.52 -1.38
N LEU A 307 2.71 -9.15 -2.56
CA LEU A 307 2.87 -7.76 -2.97
C LEU A 307 1.49 -7.10 -3.03
N LEU A 308 1.33 -6.00 -2.30
CA LEU A 308 0.08 -5.25 -2.22
C LEU A 308 -0.06 -4.32 -3.43
N GLU A 309 -1.20 -4.40 -4.10
CA GLU A 309 -1.62 -3.45 -5.14
C GLU A 309 -2.44 -2.36 -4.48
N LEU A 310 -1.88 -1.15 -4.44
CA LEU A 310 -2.43 0.00 -3.73
C LEU A 310 -2.34 1.26 -4.58
N PRO A 311 -3.30 2.19 -4.41
CA PRO A 311 -3.20 3.52 -5.01
C PRO A 311 -1.97 4.27 -4.49
N GLN A 312 -1.52 5.25 -5.28
CA GLN A 312 -0.41 6.11 -4.90
C GLN A 312 -0.71 6.84 -3.58
N GLY A 313 0.30 6.95 -2.70
CA GLY A 313 0.19 7.61 -1.39
C GLY A 313 -0.34 6.70 -0.27
N VAL A 314 -1.25 5.76 -0.57
CA VAL A 314 -1.87 4.89 0.44
C VAL A 314 -0.84 4.07 1.22
N GLY A 315 0.14 3.48 0.54
CA GLY A 315 1.22 2.73 1.20
C GLY A 315 2.05 3.57 2.18
N GLN A 316 2.26 4.86 1.91
CA GLN A 316 2.96 5.78 2.82
C GLN A 316 2.12 6.10 4.05
N LEU A 317 0.82 6.30 3.87
CA LEU A 317 -0.12 6.50 4.97
C LEU A 317 -0.22 5.26 5.86
N MET A 318 -0.21 4.05 5.26
CA MET A 318 -0.12 2.80 6.01
C MET A 318 1.14 2.77 6.90
N LEU A 319 2.30 3.08 6.35
CA LEU A 319 3.57 3.13 7.11
C LEU A 319 3.57 4.20 8.21
N ARG A 320 2.80 5.28 8.05
CA ARG A 320 2.72 6.37 9.01
C ARG A 320 1.76 6.07 10.17
N HIS A 321 0.56 5.57 9.84
CA HIS A 321 -0.59 5.58 10.75
C HIS A 321 -1.00 4.19 11.27
N MET A 322 -0.60 3.10 10.60
CA MET A 322 -0.89 1.75 11.10
C MET A 322 -0.04 1.40 12.33
N THR A 323 -0.67 0.76 13.31
CA THR A 323 0.03 0.18 14.46
C THR A 323 0.90 -1.01 14.04
N THR A 324 0.33 -1.95 13.30
CA THR A 324 1.07 -3.06 12.69
C THR A 324 1.28 -2.71 11.22
N LYS A 325 2.50 -2.32 10.87
CA LYS A 325 2.83 -1.85 9.52
C LYS A 325 2.99 -3.04 8.56
N PRO A 326 2.59 -2.89 7.29
CA PRO A 326 2.97 -3.84 6.25
C PRO A 326 4.51 -3.88 6.14
N ARG A 327 5.04 -5.02 5.70
CA ARG A 327 6.47 -5.12 5.38
C ARG A 327 6.72 -4.31 4.11
N VAL A 328 7.92 -3.78 3.93
CA VAL A 328 8.34 -3.16 2.66
C VAL A 328 9.24 -4.16 1.95
N CYS A 329 9.08 -4.29 0.63
CA CYS A 329 9.96 -5.12 -0.18
C CYS A 329 11.40 -4.65 -0.03
N SER A 330 12.32 -5.60 0.10
CA SER A 330 13.75 -5.33 0.12
C SER A 330 14.50 -6.49 -0.55
N PRO A 331 15.71 -6.25 -1.07
CA PRO A 331 16.56 -7.32 -1.57
C PRO A 331 16.74 -8.47 -0.55
N SER A 332 16.97 -8.12 0.72
CA SER A 332 17.09 -9.08 1.82
C SER A 332 15.82 -9.88 2.09
N LEU A 333 14.65 -9.25 1.99
CA LEU A 333 13.36 -9.93 2.10
C LEU A 333 13.14 -10.89 0.93
N ALA A 334 13.46 -10.47 -0.29
CA ALA A 334 13.37 -11.34 -1.46
C ALA A 334 14.28 -12.56 -1.31
N ARG A 335 15.54 -12.38 -0.86
CA ARG A 335 16.46 -13.49 -0.57
C ARG A 335 15.88 -14.45 0.47
N GLN A 336 15.38 -13.93 1.59
CA GLN A 336 14.76 -14.76 2.64
C GLN A 336 13.54 -15.54 2.14
N ALA A 337 12.68 -14.91 1.33
CA ALA A 337 11.50 -15.54 0.77
C ALA A 337 11.88 -16.68 -0.19
N LEU A 338 12.83 -16.42 -1.09
CA LEU A 338 13.33 -17.43 -2.03
C LEU A 338 13.99 -18.63 -1.32
N LEU A 339 14.70 -18.41 -0.21
CA LEU A 339 15.29 -19.48 0.60
C LEU A 339 14.25 -20.27 1.40
N ALA A 340 13.15 -19.62 1.79
CA ALA A 340 12.07 -20.25 2.56
C ALA A 340 11.14 -21.12 1.69
N LEU A 341 11.25 -21.06 0.37
CA LEU A 341 10.47 -21.90 -0.53
C LEU A 341 10.80 -23.38 -0.29
N PRO A 342 9.79 -24.26 -0.23
CA PRO A 342 10.03 -25.69 -0.07
C PRO A 342 10.89 -26.21 -1.23
N PRO A 343 11.90 -27.08 -0.96
CA PRO A 343 12.65 -27.70 -2.04
C PRO A 343 11.68 -28.53 -2.91
N PRO A 344 11.92 -28.60 -4.23
CA PRO A 344 11.03 -29.28 -5.18
C PRO A 344 10.80 -30.77 -4.88
N SER A 345 11.54 -31.39 -3.94
CA SER A 345 11.35 -32.78 -3.53
C SER A 345 10.13 -33.03 -2.61
N ALA A 346 9.48 -31.99 -2.08
CA ALA A 346 8.32 -32.16 -1.20
C ALA A 346 7.01 -32.50 -1.96
N VAL A 347 6.94 -32.24 -3.27
CA VAL A 347 5.79 -32.62 -4.12
C VAL A 347 6.00 -34.01 -4.76
N VAL A 348 7.25 -34.52 -4.75
CA VAL A 348 7.62 -35.83 -5.29
C VAL A 348 8.30 -36.66 -4.21
N THR A 349 7.60 -36.94 -3.10
CA THR A 349 8.07 -37.94 -2.15
C THR A 349 7.57 -39.32 -2.55
N ALA A 350 8.25 -39.94 -3.51
CA ALA A 350 8.48 -41.38 -3.50
C ALA A 350 9.65 -41.71 -4.45
N THR A 351 10.79 -42.00 -3.80
CA THR A 351 12.02 -42.66 -4.29
C THR A 351 13.21 -41.81 -4.77
N ILE A 352 14.33 -42.08 -4.07
CA ILE A 352 15.74 -41.78 -4.33
C ILE A 352 16.31 -40.50 -3.71
N ALA A 353 17.03 -40.72 -2.61
CA ALA A 353 18.01 -39.83 -2.01
C ALA A 353 19.19 -39.59 -2.97
N ALA A 354 19.23 -38.42 -3.65
CA ALA A 354 20.43 -37.84 -4.28
C ALA A 354 20.18 -36.44 -4.93
N ALA A 355 19.22 -35.64 -4.46
CA ALA A 355 18.76 -34.46 -5.19
C ALA A 355 19.45 -33.13 -4.75
N ALA A 356 20.64 -32.84 -5.30
CA ALA A 356 21.17 -31.46 -5.49
C ALA A 356 22.45 -31.44 -6.36
N LYS A 357 22.49 -32.17 -7.50
CA LYS A 357 23.69 -32.25 -8.36
C LYS A 357 23.45 -31.97 -9.84
N GLY A 358 22.41 -31.22 -10.20
CA GLY A 358 22.21 -30.81 -11.59
C GLY A 358 21.45 -29.50 -11.75
N PRO A 359 21.62 -28.82 -12.90
CA PRO A 359 20.82 -27.67 -13.30
C PRO A 359 19.30 -27.92 -13.23
N ASN A 360 18.51 -26.93 -12.81
CA ASN A 360 17.05 -27.07 -12.68
C ASN A 360 16.30 -26.55 -13.93
N SER A 361 15.27 -27.28 -14.36
CA SER A 361 14.50 -27.02 -15.59
C SER A 361 13.22 -26.19 -15.40
N ASP A 362 13.00 -25.59 -14.22
CA ASP A 362 11.82 -24.76 -13.94
C ASP A 362 11.77 -23.54 -14.88
N VAL A 363 10.79 -23.56 -15.79
CA VAL A 363 10.60 -22.56 -16.84
C VAL A 363 10.27 -21.18 -16.26
N VAL A 364 9.47 -21.13 -15.20
CA VAL A 364 9.02 -19.89 -14.57
C VAL A 364 10.18 -19.24 -13.83
N LEU A 365 10.87 -20.04 -13.00
CA LEU A 365 12.08 -19.58 -12.29
C LEU A 365 13.13 -19.06 -13.27
N ARG A 366 13.39 -19.75 -14.37
CA ARG A 366 14.37 -19.34 -15.38
C ARG A 366 14.04 -18.00 -16.03
N THR A 367 12.79 -17.80 -16.39
CA THR A 367 12.33 -16.56 -17.05
C THR A 367 12.56 -15.35 -16.15
N HIS A 368 12.36 -15.54 -14.84
CA HIS A 368 12.43 -14.48 -13.84
C HIS A 368 13.79 -14.36 -13.13
N ALA A 369 14.67 -15.35 -13.26
CA ALA A 369 15.92 -15.43 -12.52
C ALA A 369 16.84 -14.20 -12.67
N PRO A 370 17.04 -13.61 -13.86
CA PRO A 370 17.89 -12.43 -14.01
C PRO A 370 17.37 -11.24 -13.19
N ALA A 371 16.09 -10.89 -13.32
CA ALA A 371 15.50 -9.76 -12.61
C ALA A 371 15.54 -9.94 -11.08
N LEU A 372 15.30 -11.17 -10.60
CA LEU A 372 15.39 -11.49 -9.18
C LEU A 372 16.83 -11.42 -8.67
N LEU A 373 17.78 -11.91 -9.47
CA LEU A 373 19.20 -11.87 -9.11
C LEU A 373 19.68 -10.43 -9.00
N ASP A 374 19.43 -9.62 -10.03
CA ASP A 374 19.78 -8.20 -10.05
C ASP A 374 19.24 -7.50 -8.80
N TYR A 375 17.95 -7.66 -8.51
CA TYR A 375 17.32 -7.08 -7.33
C TYR A 375 17.94 -7.57 -6.03
N CYS A 376 18.20 -8.88 -5.91
CA CYS A 376 18.82 -9.48 -4.73
C CYS A 376 20.29 -9.09 -4.52
N LEU A 377 20.97 -8.48 -5.50
CA LEU A 377 22.36 -8.04 -5.40
C LEU A 377 22.50 -6.55 -5.08
N ILE A 378 21.46 -5.73 -5.30
CA ILE A 378 21.51 -4.26 -5.16
C ILE A 378 22.16 -3.81 -3.85
N ASP A 379 21.68 -4.31 -2.71
CA ASP A 379 22.14 -3.88 -1.38
C ASP A 379 23.54 -4.41 -1.02
N LEU A 380 23.89 -5.59 -1.53
CA LEU A 380 25.21 -6.19 -1.36
C LEU A 380 26.26 -5.43 -2.16
N MET A 381 25.94 -5.00 -3.38
CA MET A 381 26.86 -4.23 -4.23
C MET A 381 27.13 -2.83 -3.65
N THR A 382 26.10 -2.14 -3.15
CA THR A 382 26.28 -0.84 -2.51
C THR A 382 27.20 -0.91 -1.29
N SER A 383 27.08 -1.96 -0.48
CA SER A 383 27.92 -2.14 0.71
C SER A 383 29.41 -2.36 0.39
N ILE A 384 29.71 -3.03 -0.73
CA ILE A 384 31.09 -3.29 -1.18
C ILE A 384 31.71 -2.04 -1.79
N THR A 385 30.92 -1.15 -2.40
CA THR A 385 31.44 0.08 -3.04
C THR A 385 31.73 1.21 -2.06
N GLU A 386 31.00 1.33 -0.94
CA GLU A 386 31.21 2.39 0.06
C GLU A 386 32.50 2.19 0.89
N THR A 387 33.05 0.98 0.93
CA THR A 387 34.30 0.66 1.65
C THR A 387 35.56 0.79 0.80
N SER A 388 35.44 1.20 -0.47
CA SER A 388 36.59 1.55 -1.31
C SER A 388 37.07 2.99 -1.03
N PRO A 389 38.33 3.22 -0.61
CA PRO A 389 38.80 4.57 -0.35
C PRO A 389 38.86 5.38 -1.65
N SER A 390 38.00 6.40 -1.74
CA SER A 390 38.08 7.45 -2.77
C SER A 390 39.47 8.11 -2.76
N PRO A 391 40.21 8.20 -3.89
CA PRO A 391 41.47 8.90 -3.96
C PRO A 391 41.20 10.40 -4.16
N ALA A 392 40.65 11.08 -3.15
CA ALA A 392 40.50 12.53 -3.18
C ALA A 392 40.37 13.13 -1.77
N ALA A 393 41.39 12.95 -0.94
CA ALA A 393 41.60 13.84 0.20
C ALA A 393 42.27 15.12 -0.30
N ALA A 394 41.47 16.10 -0.71
CA ALA A 394 41.92 17.47 -0.86
C ALA A 394 42.24 18.05 0.53
N LEU A 395 43.43 18.62 0.66
CA LEU A 395 43.91 19.39 1.80
C LEU A 395 42.95 20.55 2.16
N PRO A 396 42.89 20.97 3.44
CA PRO A 396 42.08 22.12 3.84
C PRO A 396 42.76 23.41 3.41
N SER A 397 42.16 24.17 2.49
CA SER A 397 42.57 25.54 2.17
C SER A 397 41.67 26.56 2.88
N THR A 398 42.32 27.32 3.75
CA THR A 398 41.88 28.58 4.34
C THR A 398 41.40 29.57 3.29
N GLN A 399 40.34 30.30 3.65
CA GLN A 399 39.79 31.43 2.89
C GLN A 399 40.84 32.52 2.64
N THR A 400 41.02 32.91 1.37
CA THR A 400 41.18 34.33 0.99
C THR A 400 40.78 34.56 -0.47
N SER A 401 39.89 35.52 -0.64
CA SER A 401 39.41 36.12 -1.89
C SER A 401 40.53 36.78 -2.72
N VAL A 402 40.53 36.64 -4.06
CA VAL A 402 40.58 37.75 -5.04
C VAL A 402 40.11 37.26 -6.43
N THR A 403 39.41 38.15 -7.13
CA THR A 403 38.90 38.12 -8.51
C THR A 403 39.97 38.07 -9.62
N SER A 404 39.55 37.62 -10.81
CA SER A 404 39.86 38.22 -12.14
C SER A 404 40.76 37.43 -13.12
N THR A 405 40.14 37.11 -14.27
CA THR A 405 40.61 37.17 -15.67
C THR A 405 41.77 36.32 -16.20
N ALA A 406 41.41 35.63 -17.29
CA ALA A 406 42.10 35.51 -18.59
C ALA A 406 43.23 34.48 -18.77
N SER A 407 42.92 33.55 -19.68
CA SER A 407 43.66 33.18 -20.88
C SER A 407 45.08 32.60 -20.81
N SER A 408 45.20 31.49 -21.54
CA SER A 408 46.29 31.15 -22.45
C SER A 408 47.50 30.37 -21.93
N THR A 409 47.49 29.09 -22.32
CA THR A 409 48.47 28.50 -23.26
C THR A 409 49.69 27.78 -22.67
N LEU A 410 49.74 26.47 -23.03
CA LEU A 410 50.88 25.59 -23.33
C LEU A 410 52.12 25.67 -22.44
N TRP A 411 52.49 24.53 -21.83
CA TRP A 411 53.81 23.92 -21.99
C TRP A 411 53.81 22.47 -21.44
N LEU A 412 53.93 21.50 -22.34
CA LEU A 412 54.60 20.20 -22.16
C LEU A 412 55.87 20.28 -23.05
N PRO A 413 56.84 19.36 -22.95
CA PRO A 413 57.19 18.38 -21.91
C PRO A 413 58.70 18.45 -21.57
N GLN A 414 59.22 17.59 -20.68
CA GLN A 414 60.52 16.91 -20.82
C GLN A 414 60.89 16.20 -19.51
N ASN A 415 60.81 14.87 -19.45
CA ASN A 415 61.98 13.99 -19.54
C ASN A 415 61.57 12.51 -19.37
N PRO A 416 62.02 11.58 -20.23
CA PRO A 416 61.74 10.16 -20.12
C PRO A 416 62.95 9.42 -19.52
N ALA A 417 62.96 9.17 -18.21
CA ALA A 417 63.90 8.22 -17.59
C ALA A 417 63.57 7.96 -16.11
N ALA A 418 62.48 7.24 -15.85
CA ALA A 418 62.28 6.53 -14.59
C ALA A 418 61.32 5.34 -14.79
N ALA A 419 61.54 4.58 -15.86
CA ALA A 419 60.90 3.28 -16.07
C ALA A 419 61.88 2.20 -15.60
N ALA A 420 61.89 1.91 -14.28
CA ALA A 420 62.34 0.63 -13.70
C ALA A 420 62.30 0.70 -12.15
N ALA A 421 61.11 0.56 -11.55
CA ALA A 421 60.89 -0.01 -10.20
C ALA A 421 59.44 0.26 -9.73
N ALA A 422 58.47 -0.41 -10.34
CA ALA A 422 57.12 -0.51 -9.77
C ALA A 422 56.47 -1.82 -10.23
N ALA A 423 57.16 -2.93 -9.96
CA ALA A 423 56.53 -4.24 -9.90
C ALA A 423 56.29 -4.58 -8.43
N ALA A 424 55.09 -5.07 -8.14
CA ALA A 424 54.66 -5.68 -6.89
C ALA A 424 54.39 -4.74 -5.69
N THR A 425 53.15 -4.27 -5.59
CA THR A 425 52.29 -4.61 -4.43
C THR A 425 50.83 -4.36 -4.82
N ALA A 426 50.08 -5.44 -5.09
CA ALA A 426 48.63 -5.36 -5.06
C ALA A 426 48.20 -5.05 -3.61
N PRO A 427 47.26 -4.13 -3.36
CA PRO A 427 46.81 -3.86 -2.00
C PRO A 427 46.10 -5.12 -1.48
N VAL A 428 46.58 -5.65 -0.36
CA VAL A 428 45.90 -6.68 0.40
C VAL A 428 44.59 -6.08 0.91
N PRO A 429 43.43 -6.73 0.73
CA PRO A 429 42.17 -6.24 1.25
C PRO A 429 42.22 -6.09 2.78
N SER A 430 41.55 -5.07 3.30
CA SER A 430 41.36 -4.91 4.74
C SER A 430 40.50 -6.06 5.29
N ALA A 431 40.80 -6.53 6.50
CA ALA A 431 40.08 -7.65 7.14
C ALA A 431 38.55 -7.43 7.26
N THR A 432 38.10 -6.17 7.22
CA THR A 432 36.69 -5.77 7.17
C THR A 432 36.03 -6.11 5.83
N ALA A 433 36.71 -5.87 4.69
CA ALA A 433 36.19 -6.21 3.37
C ALA A 433 36.01 -7.73 3.21
N SER A 434 36.95 -8.52 3.73
CA SER A 434 36.84 -9.98 3.73
C SER A 434 35.67 -10.51 4.57
N HIS A 435 35.30 -9.81 5.65
CA HIS A 435 34.15 -10.18 6.50
C HIS A 435 32.81 -9.84 5.83
N GLU A 436 32.70 -8.68 5.18
CA GLU A 436 31.51 -8.25 4.42
C GLU A 436 31.23 -9.18 3.23
N VAL A 437 32.27 -9.56 2.49
CA VAL A 437 32.15 -10.50 1.36
C VAL A 437 31.70 -11.89 1.86
N ALA A 438 32.24 -12.36 3.00
CA ALA A 438 31.80 -13.63 3.59
C ALA A 438 30.32 -13.59 4.04
N GLN A 439 29.87 -12.46 4.57
CA GLN A 439 28.48 -12.24 4.98
C GLN A 439 27.54 -12.15 3.78
N ALA A 440 27.93 -11.47 2.70
CA ALA A 440 27.20 -11.43 1.44
C ALA A 440 27.07 -12.82 0.81
N ALA A 441 28.17 -13.58 0.77
CA ALA A 441 28.19 -14.98 0.29
C ALA A 441 27.25 -15.87 1.12
N ALA A 442 27.18 -15.67 2.44
CA ALA A 442 26.26 -16.40 3.31
C ALA A 442 24.78 -16.07 3.04
N GLN A 443 24.45 -14.83 2.66
CA GLN A 443 23.08 -14.44 2.31
C GLN A 443 22.62 -14.95 0.94
N LEU A 444 23.56 -15.19 0.03
CA LEU A 444 23.28 -15.74 -1.30
C LEU A 444 23.24 -17.27 -1.29
N ALA A 445 23.96 -17.92 -0.38
CA ALA A 445 24.04 -19.38 -0.29
C ALA A 445 22.65 -20.03 -0.23
N GLY A 446 22.40 -20.96 -1.15
CA GLY A 446 21.11 -21.67 -1.27
C GLY A 446 20.12 -21.04 -2.25
N LEU A 447 20.36 -19.82 -2.76
CA LEU A 447 19.49 -19.21 -3.78
C LEU A 447 19.66 -19.91 -5.13
N ARG A 448 18.53 -20.21 -5.80
CA ARG A 448 18.47 -20.93 -7.09
C ARG A 448 18.34 -19.98 -8.29
N LEU A 449 19.15 -18.93 -8.30
CA LEU A 449 19.06 -17.84 -9.29
C LEU A 449 20.25 -17.76 -10.25
N LEU A 450 21.27 -18.63 -10.12
CA LEU A 450 22.48 -18.52 -10.94
C LEU A 450 22.19 -19.01 -12.37
N PRO A 451 22.22 -18.15 -13.41
CA PRO A 451 21.92 -18.56 -14.77
C PRO A 451 23.06 -19.38 -15.38
N LEU A 452 22.72 -20.40 -16.15
CA LEU A 452 23.67 -21.25 -16.88
C LEU A 452 23.50 -21.09 -18.40
N LEU A 453 24.57 -21.37 -19.14
CA LEU A 453 24.63 -21.25 -20.61
C LEU A 453 23.67 -22.20 -21.33
N ASP A 454 23.29 -23.31 -20.70
CA ASP A 454 22.29 -24.26 -21.20
C ASP A 454 20.85 -23.77 -20.97
N GLY A 455 20.68 -22.56 -20.45
CA GLY A 455 19.38 -21.98 -20.14
C GLY A 455 18.73 -22.69 -18.97
N THR A 456 19.46 -22.99 -17.90
CA THR A 456 18.92 -23.52 -16.64
C THR A 456 19.41 -22.67 -15.46
N THR A 457 18.92 -22.95 -14.25
CA THR A 457 19.40 -22.26 -13.03
C THR A 457 20.13 -23.19 -12.08
N ALA A 458 21.19 -22.67 -11.47
CA ALA A 458 22.00 -23.31 -10.44
C ALA A 458 21.87 -22.61 -9.08
N THR A 459 22.43 -23.25 -8.04
CA THR A 459 22.36 -22.78 -6.65
C THR A 459 23.69 -22.17 -6.22
N PHE A 460 23.66 -21.04 -5.51
CA PHE A 460 24.86 -20.47 -4.88
C PHE A 460 25.34 -21.35 -3.72
N GLN A 461 26.64 -21.62 -3.63
CA GLN A 461 27.26 -22.33 -2.50
C GLN A 461 28.27 -21.44 -1.76
N ALA A 462 28.16 -21.39 -0.42
CA ALA A 462 29.18 -20.76 0.42
C ALA A 462 30.42 -21.66 0.48
N THR A 463 31.60 -21.08 0.24
CA THR A 463 32.89 -21.77 0.42
C THR A 463 33.22 -21.88 1.90
N GLY A 464 32.79 -22.98 2.54
CA GLY A 464 33.24 -23.33 3.88
C GLY A 464 34.76 -23.55 3.89
N GLY A 465 35.46 -22.91 4.84
CA GLY A 465 36.92 -22.91 5.04
C GLY A 465 37.58 -24.26 5.39
N GLN A 466 37.14 -25.37 4.80
CA GLN A 466 37.79 -26.68 4.93
C GLN A 466 38.59 -27.11 3.69
N GLY A 467 38.40 -26.47 2.52
CA GLY A 467 39.13 -26.82 1.29
C GLY A 467 40.60 -26.35 1.26
N ALA A 468 40.95 -25.31 2.01
CA ALA A 468 42.30 -24.74 1.98
C ALA A 468 43.34 -25.55 2.78
N LYS A 469 42.92 -26.39 3.74
CA LYS A 469 43.84 -27.19 4.57
C LYS A 469 44.19 -28.56 4.00
N GLN A 470 43.41 -29.10 3.05
CA GLN A 470 43.73 -30.39 2.42
C GLN A 470 44.65 -30.28 1.19
N ARG A 471 44.82 -29.08 0.62
CA ARG A 471 45.65 -28.91 -0.60
C ARG A 471 47.17 -28.97 -0.35
N LEU A 472 47.60 -28.97 0.91
CA LEU A 472 49.01 -28.95 1.30
C LEU A 472 49.58 -30.33 1.72
N GLN A 473 48.80 -31.42 1.64
CA GLN A 473 49.25 -32.76 2.10
C GLN A 473 49.15 -33.91 1.08
N HIS A 474 48.89 -33.64 -0.20
CA HIS A 474 48.82 -34.72 -1.20
C HIS A 474 49.95 -34.67 -2.23
N SER A 475 50.71 -35.77 -2.27
CA SER A 475 51.85 -36.03 -3.16
C SER A 475 51.48 -35.92 -4.65
N PRO A 476 52.43 -35.53 -5.52
CA PRO A 476 52.16 -35.14 -6.92
C PRO A 476 51.52 -36.22 -7.81
N MET A 477 51.57 -37.51 -7.43
CA MET A 477 50.91 -38.59 -8.20
C MET A 477 49.38 -38.60 -8.09
N GLN A 478 48.79 -38.10 -6.99
CA GLN A 478 47.32 -38.09 -6.85
C GLN A 478 46.66 -36.96 -7.65
N HIS A 479 47.40 -35.90 -7.97
CA HIS A 479 46.91 -34.77 -8.76
C HIS A 479 46.58 -35.18 -10.21
N GLN A 480 47.38 -36.08 -10.78
CA GLN A 480 47.20 -36.54 -12.16
C GLN A 480 46.02 -37.51 -12.30
N GLN A 481 45.76 -38.32 -11.27
CA GLN A 481 44.62 -39.24 -11.26
C GLN A 481 43.30 -38.50 -11.00
N GLN A 482 43.32 -37.44 -10.18
CA GLN A 482 42.15 -36.61 -9.90
C GLN A 482 41.77 -35.69 -11.06
N GLN A 483 42.74 -35.18 -11.84
CA GLN A 483 42.48 -34.44 -13.09
C GLN A 483 41.85 -35.33 -14.17
N GLN A 484 42.29 -36.59 -14.33
CA GLN A 484 41.65 -37.53 -15.26
C GLN A 484 40.21 -37.89 -14.86
N GLN A 485 39.90 -37.89 -13.56
CA GLN A 485 38.56 -38.16 -13.06
C GLN A 485 37.63 -36.94 -13.15
N GLN A 486 38.19 -35.72 -13.09
CA GLN A 486 37.47 -34.46 -13.35
C GLN A 486 37.16 -34.24 -14.84
N GLN A 487 38.02 -34.68 -15.76
CA GLN A 487 37.72 -34.63 -17.20
C GLN A 487 36.61 -35.63 -17.63
N ARG A 488 36.26 -36.59 -16.77
CA ARG A 488 35.25 -37.63 -17.05
C ARG A 488 33.85 -37.30 -16.48
N ASN A 489 33.74 -36.28 -15.64
CA ASN A 489 32.48 -35.77 -15.13
C ASN A 489 32.27 -34.35 -15.70
N GLY A 490 31.09 -34.06 -16.22
CA GLY A 490 30.76 -32.77 -16.86
C GLY A 490 31.01 -31.52 -15.98
N PRO A 491 30.80 -30.31 -16.52
CA PRO A 491 31.16 -29.05 -15.87
C PRO A 491 30.54 -28.93 -14.46
N PRO A 492 31.18 -28.22 -13.52
CA PRO A 492 30.76 -28.19 -12.12
C PRO A 492 29.33 -27.61 -11.99
N THR A 493 28.44 -28.42 -11.43
CA THR A 493 27.00 -28.14 -11.21
C THR A 493 26.71 -27.28 -9.97
N SER A 494 27.76 -26.64 -9.43
CA SER A 494 27.72 -25.70 -8.32
C SER A 494 28.93 -24.79 -8.46
N PHE A 495 28.70 -23.49 -8.66
CA PHE A 495 29.77 -22.50 -8.55
C PHE A 495 30.04 -22.29 -7.06
N PHE A 496 31.18 -22.80 -6.62
CA PHE A 496 31.80 -22.32 -5.39
C PHE A 496 32.19 -20.87 -5.65
N LEU A 497 31.80 -19.92 -4.82
CA LEU A 497 32.35 -18.56 -4.87
C LEU A 497 33.86 -18.61 -4.54
N PRO A 498 34.79 -18.39 -5.49
CA PRO A 498 36.21 -18.43 -5.21
C PRO A 498 36.89 -17.07 -5.45
N SER A 499 37.58 -16.59 -4.42
CA SER A 499 38.43 -15.40 -4.43
C SER A 499 37.71 -14.05 -4.59
N GLU A 500 38.34 -13.04 -4.00
CA GLU A 500 37.89 -11.65 -3.92
C GLU A 500 37.73 -11.00 -5.31
N GLU A 501 38.56 -11.40 -6.28
CA GLU A 501 38.51 -10.90 -7.67
C GLU A 501 37.23 -11.31 -8.41
N GLU A 502 36.70 -12.52 -8.17
CA GLU A 502 35.48 -13.01 -8.85
C GLU A 502 34.19 -12.51 -8.19
N CYS A 503 34.20 -12.23 -6.88
CA CYS A 503 33.12 -11.47 -6.22
C CYS A 503 33.03 -10.04 -6.77
N THR A 504 34.17 -9.45 -7.14
CA THR A 504 34.24 -8.14 -7.79
C THR A 504 33.72 -8.19 -9.24
N LEU A 505 33.86 -9.34 -9.93
CA LEU A 505 33.28 -9.58 -11.26
C LEU A 505 31.77 -9.83 -11.21
N LEU A 506 31.26 -10.55 -10.20
CA LEU A 506 29.82 -10.70 -9.92
C LEU A 506 29.16 -9.41 -9.42
N ALA A 507 29.94 -8.47 -8.90
CA ALA A 507 29.50 -7.10 -8.60
C ALA A 507 29.67 -6.14 -9.81
N ARG A 508 30.15 -6.62 -10.95
CA ARG A 508 30.33 -5.82 -12.18
C ARG A 508 29.49 -6.32 -13.36
N ALA A 509 29.24 -7.62 -13.43
CA ALA A 509 28.25 -8.26 -14.29
C ALA A 509 26.90 -8.20 -13.61
#